data_AF-A0A968NJ17-F1
#
_entry.id   AF-A0A968NJ17-F1
#
_cell.length_a   1.000
_cell.length_b   1.000
_cell.length_c   1.000
_cell.angle_alpha   90.00
_cell.angle_beta   90.00
_cell.angle_gamma   90.00
#
_symmetry.space_group_name_H-M   'P 1'
#
loop_
_entity.id
_entity.type
_entity.pdbx_description
1 polymer ?
#
loop_
_entity_poly.entity_id
_entity_poly.type
_entity_poly.pdbx_seq_one_letter_code
_entity_poly.pdbx_strand_id
1 'polypeptide(L)' 'MNIRKEVQQAIEQLKDEQLSMVLEFAIFLKSKEKATTPMVESQAYQEWLSTENDIYDELFADELQTR' A
#
# COMPACT_ATOMS: atom_id res chain seq x y z
N MET A 1 -17.06 18.67 13.29
CA MET A 1 -16.98 18.49 11.83
C MET A 1 -17.77 17.22 11.49
N ASN A 2 -18.80 17.30 10.65
CA ASN A 2 -19.61 16.13 10.32
C ASN A 2 -19.19 15.61 8.94
N ILE A 3 -18.19 14.72 8.95
CA ILE A 3 -17.50 14.21 7.75
C ILE A 3 -18.51 13.65 6.73
N ARG A 4 -19.58 12.99 7.18
CA ARG A 4 -20.62 12.45 6.29
C ARG A 4 -21.33 13.55 5.51
N LYS A 5 -21.65 14.68 6.15
CA LYS A 5 -22.32 15.81 5.49
C LYS A 5 -21.39 16.50 4.50
N GLU A 6 -20.12 16.65 4.84
CA GLU A 6 -19.13 17.29 3.95
C GLU A 6 -18.86 16.45 2.71
N VAL A 7 -18.75 15.13 2.85
CA VAL A 7 -18.62 14.21 1.72
C VAL A 7 -19.86 14.28 0.81
N GLN A 8 -21.06 14.33 1.39
CA GLN A 8 -22.29 14.46 0.59
C GLN A 8 -22.29 15.78 -0.21
N GLN A 9 -21.95 16.90 0.42
CA GLN A 9 -21.88 18.20 -0.25
C GLN A 9 -20.82 18.25 -1.35
N ALA A 10 -19.69 17.54 -1.17
CA ALA A 10 -18.67 17.44 -2.20
C ALA A 10 -19.15 16.62 -3.40
N ILE A 11 -19.83 15.48 -3.15
CA ILE A 11 -20.37 14.59 -4.19
C ILE A 11 -21.44 15.30 -5.03
N GLU A 12 -22.31 16.10 -4.41
CA GLU A 12 -23.37 16.85 -5.10
C GLU A 12 -22.86 17.85 -6.16
N GLN A 13 -21.57 18.24 -6.09
CA GLN A 13 -20.95 19.21 -7.01
C GLN A 13 -20.15 18.54 -8.14
N LEU A 14 -20.00 17.21 -8.11
CA LEU A 14 -19.20 16.47 -9.08
C LEU A 14 -20.02 16.10 -10.32
N LYS A 15 -19.33 15.95 -11.45
CA LYS A 15 -19.90 15.41 -12.69
C LYS A 15 -19.90 13.88 -12.67
N ASP A 16 -20.72 13.27 -13.51
CA ASP A 16 -20.86 11.81 -13.60
C ASP A 16 -19.51 11.09 -13.81
N GLU A 17 -18.60 11.65 -14.61
CA GLU A 17 -17.28 11.05 -14.83
C GLU A 17 -16.43 11.01 -13.55
N GLN A 18 -16.55 12.04 -12.71
CA GLN A 18 -15.85 12.13 -11.42
C GLN A 18 -16.53 11.28 -10.35
N LEU A 19 -17.85 11.18 -10.39
CA LEU A 19 -18.64 10.32 -9.51
C LEU A 19 -18.30 8.84 -9.71
N SER A 20 -18.02 8.42 -10.95
CA SER A 20 -17.54 7.06 -11.25
C SER A 20 -16.27 6.71 -10.46
N MET A 21 -15.28 7.62 -10.45
CA MET A 21 -14.04 7.43 -9.70
C MET A 21 -14.27 7.40 -8.18
N VAL A 22 -15.14 8.27 -7.67
CA VAL A 22 -15.51 8.29 -6.23
C VAL A 22 -16.21 6.99 -5.84
N LEU A 23 -17.08 6.46 -6.69
CA LEU A 23 -17.78 5.20 -6.47
C LEU A 23 -16.81 4.02 -6.43
N GLU A 24 -15.88 3.93 -7.39
CA GLU A 24 -14.82 2.91 -7.39
C GLU A 24 -13.96 2.96 -6.13
N PHE A 25 -13.58 4.17 -5.69
CA PHE A 25 -12.83 4.35 -4.45
C PHE A 25 -13.64 3.96 -3.21
N ALA A 26 -14.93 4.30 -3.15
CA ALA A 26 -15.80 3.90 -2.06
C ALA A 26 -16.02 2.38 -2.01
N ILE A 27 -16.15 1.73 -3.17
CA ILE A 27 -16.20 0.27 -3.29
C ILE A 27 -14.90 -0.35 -2.79
N PHE A 28 -13.74 0.18 -3.20
CA PHE A 28 -12.43 -0.25 -2.72
C PHE A 28 -12.30 -0.16 -1.20
N LEU A 29 -12.70 0.97 -0.60
CA LEU A 29 -12.69 1.15 0.85
C LEU A 29 -13.64 0.18 1.55
N LYS A 30 -14.81 -0.10 0.96
CA LYS A 30 -15.78 -1.06 1.49
C LYS A 30 -15.30 -2.51 1.37
N SER A 31 -14.59 -2.86 0.29
CA SER A 31 -14.10 -4.21 0.03
C SER A 31 -12.84 -4.56 0.82
N LYS A 32 -12.11 -3.57 1.35
CA LYS A 32 -10.87 -3.79 2.08
C LYS A 32 -11.11 -4.03 3.57
N GLU A 33 -11.43 -5.29 3.89
CA GLU A 33 -10.73 -5.93 5.00
C GLU A 33 -9.22 -5.67 4.81
N LYS A 34 -8.64 -4.87 5.70
CA LYS A 34 -7.19 -4.64 5.85
C LYS A 34 -6.46 -4.41 4.52
N ALA A 35 -6.66 -3.22 3.96
CA ALA A 35 -5.55 -2.56 3.29
C ALA A 35 -4.43 -2.35 4.30
N THR A 36 -3.45 -3.24 4.34
CA THR A 36 -2.09 -2.81 4.67
C THR A 36 -1.86 -1.53 3.88
N THR A 37 -1.43 -0.50 4.61
CA THR A 37 -0.97 0.79 4.10
C THR A 37 -0.39 0.66 2.70
N PRO A 38 -0.61 1.61 1.78
CA PRO A 38 0.27 1.76 0.64
C PRO A 38 1.63 2.18 1.23
N MET A 39 2.36 1.21 1.77
CA MET A 39 3.75 1.36 2.13
C MET A 39 4.41 1.60 0.80
N VAL A 40 4.72 2.87 0.58
CA VAL A 40 5.54 3.41 -0.49
C VAL A 40 6.48 2.30 -0.97
N GLU A 41 6.22 1.79 -2.17
CA GLU A 41 7.13 0.92 -2.92
C GLU A 41 8.33 1.78 -3.31
N SER A 42 9.09 2.24 -2.31
CA SER A 42 10.31 2.99 -2.52
C SER A 42 11.25 2.04 -3.23
N GLN A 43 11.66 2.43 -4.43
CA GLN A 43 12.60 1.64 -5.22
C GLN A 43 13.86 1.33 -4.40
N ALA A 44 14.31 2.26 -3.56
CA ALA A 44 15.43 2.05 -2.64
C ALA A 44 15.17 0.95 -1.58
N TYR A 45 13.92 0.76 -1.13
CA TYR A 45 13.57 -0.32 -0.21
C TYR A 45 13.55 -1.68 -0.92
N GLN A 46 13.06 -1.71 -2.16
CA GLN A 46 13.10 -2.92 -3.00
C GLN A 46 14.55 -3.31 -3.36
N GLU A 47 15.42 -2.33 -3.65
CA GLU A 47 16.85 -2.53 -3.88
C GLU A 47 17.57 -3.00 -2.60
N TRP A 48 17.19 -2.49 -1.43
CA TRP A 48 17.71 -2.96 -0.14
C TRP A 48 17.31 -4.41 0.17
N LEU A 49 16.09 -4.82 -0.21
CA LEU A 49 15.62 -6.21 -0.09
C LEU A 49 16.15 -7.15 -1.19
N SER A 50 16.89 -6.65 -2.17
CA SER A 50 17.40 -7.49 -3.24
C SER A 50 18.45 -8.48 -2.75
N THR A 51 18.57 -9.61 -3.45
CA THR A 51 19.54 -10.67 -3.16
C THR A 51 20.99 -10.18 -3.20
N GLU A 52 21.27 -9.07 -3.87
CA GLU A 52 22.61 -8.43 -3.87
C GLU A 52 22.98 -7.86 -2.49
N ASN A 53 22.00 -7.56 -1.64
CA ASN A 53 22.18 -7.08 -0.26
C ASN A 53 21.87 -8.17 0.79
N ASP A 54 21.63 -9.42 0.36
CA ASP A 54 21.34 -10.53 1.26
C ASP A 54 22.64 -11.12 1.83
N ILE A 55 23.11 -10.54 2.92
CA ILE A 55 24.37 -10.90 3.59
C ILE A 55 24.24 -12.10 4.53
N TYR A 56 23.06 -12.75 4.61
CA TYR A 56 22.84 -13.85 5.55
C TYR A 56 23.74 -15.05 5.24
N ASP A 57 23.88 -15.43 3.97
CA ASP A 57 24.72 -16.55 3.57
C ASP A 57 26.21 -16.30 3.88
N GLU A 58 26.65 -15.04 3.84
CA GLU A 58 28.03 -14.65 4.15
C GLU A 58 28.30 -14.62 5.66
N LEU A 59 27.35 -14.12 6.46
CA LEU A 59 27.50 -14.00 7.92
C LEU A 59 27.46 -15.35 8.65
N PHE A 60 26.74 -16.33 8.10
CA PHE A 60 26.54 -17.65 8.71
C PHE A 60 27.26 -18.77 7.95
N ALA A 61 28.19 -18.43 7.05
CA ALA A 61 28.97 -19.40 6.28
C ALA A 61 29.69 -20.42 7.19
N ASP A 62 30.21 -19.98 8.34
CA ASP A 62 30.91 -20.83 9.31
C ASP A 62 29.97 -21.84 10.01
N GLU A 63 28.70 -21.48 10.21
CA GLU A 63 27.70 -22.37 10.83
C GLU A 63 27.19 -23.44 9.87
N LEU A 64 27.21 -23.17 8.56
CA LEU A 64 26.83 -24.13 7.52
C LEU A 64 27.90 -25.22 7.29
N GLN A 65 29.17 -24.91 7.52
CA GLN A 65 30.28 -25.85 7.34
C GLN A 65 30.48 -26.82 8.52
N THR A 66 29.81 -26.60 9.65
CA THR A 66 30.01 -27.36 10.89
C THR A 66 28.98 -28.50 11.10
N ARG A 67 28.28 -28.94 10.04
CA ARG A 67 27.32 -30.07 10.09
C ARG A 67 27.82 -31.34 9.44
#